data_AF-W2K471-F1
#
_entry.id   AF-W2K471-F1
#
_cell.length_a   1.000
_cell.length_b   1.000
_cell.length_c   1.000
_cell.angle_alpha   90.00
_cell.angle_beta   90.00
_cell.angle_gamma   90.00
#
_symmetry.space_group_name_H-M   'P 1'
#
loop_
_entity.id
_entity.type
_entity.pdbx_description
1 polymer ?
#
loop_
_entity_poly.entity_id
_entity_poly.type
_entity_poly.pdbx_seq_one_letter_code
_entity_poly.pdbx_strand_id
1 'polypeptide(L)'
;MVATTTALVFAAVATLATSGVDAHGTLVKPGLKFTGEGYGGNFAALVPMTALTPQQGDIFTNYPDAGLNAAAFGRAFKASKYKSLKEFLLTNQDMSKGRNTMPKTPECGFTDPTGGPVQPLPDQCE
;
A
#
# COMPACT_ATOMS: atom_id res chain seq x y z
N MET A 1 -19.89 60.27 -18.93
CA MET A 1 -20.12 58.89 -19.45
C MET A 1 -18.94 58.05 -19.00
N VAL A 2 -19.18 57.13 -18.07
CA VAL A 2 -18.17 56.23 -17.50
C VAL A 2 -18.32 54.90 -18.22
N ALA A 3 -17.27 54.42 -18.88
CA ALA A 3 -17.23 53.07 -19.43
C ALA A 3 -16.20 52.26 -18.63
N THR A 4 -16.70 51.48 -17.69
CA THR A 4 -15.94 50.47 -16.93
C THR A 4 -15.73 49.25 -17.82
N THR A 5 -14.50 49.02 -18.26
CA THR A 5 -14.09 47.78 -18.93
C THR A 5 -13.90 46.68 -17.90
N THR A 6 -14.85 45.75 -17.86
CA THR A 6 -14.78 44.51 -17.06
C THR A 6 -13.73 43.57 -17.66
N ALA A 7 -12.61 43.36 -16.98
CA ALA A 7 -11.63 42.35 -17.37
C ALA A 7 -12.15 40.96 -16.99
N LEU A 8 -12.38 40.08 -17.98
CA LEU A 8 -12.68 38.68 -17.73
C LEU A 8 -11.41 37.96 -17.25
N VAL A 9 -11.44 37.49 -16.00
CA VAL A 9 -10.44 36.58 -15.44
C VAL A 9 -10.75 35.17 -15.96
N PHE A 10 -9.90 34.65 -16.84
CA PHE A 10 -9.91 33.23 -17.20
C PHE A 10 -9.29 32.43 -16.04
N ALA A 11 -10.13 31.78 -15.24
CA ALA A 11 -9.67 30.79 -14.27
C ALA A 11 -9.25 29.52 -15.03
N ALA A 12 -7.95 29.26 -15.12
CA ALA A 12 -7.43 27.99 -15.62
C ALA A 12 -7.76 26.90 -14.60
N VAL A 13 -8.76 26.08 -14.90
CA VAL A 13 -9.05 24.85 -14.15
C VAL A 13 -7.96 23.85 -14.53
N ALA A 14 -6.92 23.75 -13.70
CA ALA A 14 -6.00 22.64 -13.77
C ALA A 14 -6.76 21.37 -13.36
N THR A 15 -7.19 20.59 -14.34
CA THR A 15 -7.63 19.21 -14.12
C THR A 15 -6.45 18.44 -13.56
N LEU A 16 -6.42 18.28 -12.24
CA LEU A 16 -5.54 17.34 -11.59
C LEU A 16 -6.02 15.95 -12.01
N ALA A 17 -5.43 15.42 -13.07
CA ALA A 17 -5.59 14.03 -13.46
C ALA A 17 -5.11 13.19 -12.28
N THR A 18 -6.04 12.75 -11.45
CA THR A 18 -5.78 11.68 -10.48
C THR A 18 -5.50 10.45 -11.34
N SER A 19 -4.23 10.14 -11.57
CA SER A 19 -3.84 8.81 -12.02
C SER A 19 -4.34 7.87 -10.93
N GLY A 20 -5.49 7.23 -11.17
CA GLY A 20 -5.85 6.04 -10.43
C GLY A 20 -4.73 5.06 -10.69
N VAL A 21 -3.80 4.94 -9.76
CA VAL A 21 -2.85 3.84 -9.78
C VAL A 21 -3.71 2.59 -9.69
N ASP A 22 -3.69 1.78 -10.74
CA ASP A 22 -4.23 0.43 -10.62
C ASP A 22 -3.28 -0.33 -9.71
N ALA A 23 -3.54 -0.25 -8.40
CA ALA A 23 -2.71 -0.90 -7.39
C ALA A 23 -2.85 -2.44 -7.44
N HIS A 24 -3.62 -2.98 -8.39
CA HIS A 24 -3.67 -4.42 -8.64
C HIS A 24 -2.55 -4.81 -9.60
N GLY A 25 -1.45 -5.32 -9.05
CA GLY A 25 -0.41 -5.93 -9.87
C GLY A 25 -0.98 -7.12 -10.66
N THR A 26 -0.77 -7.12 -11.98
CA THR A 26 -1.06 -8.29 -12.82
C THR A 26 0.07 -9.31 -12.67
N LEU A 27 -0.26 -10.51 -12.19
CA LEU A 27 0.71 -11.61 -12.14
C LEU A 27 0.94 -12.17 -13.54
N VAL A 28 2.14 -11.96 -14.09
CA VAL A 28 2.58 -12.57 -15.36
C VAL A 28 2.93 -14.05 -15.16
N LYS A 29 2.70 -14.88 -16.19
CA LYS A 29 3.06 -16.30 -16.15
C LYS A 29 4.59 -16.48 -16.17
N PRO A 30 5.14 -17.51 -15.51
CA PRO A 30 4.44 -18.56 -14.76
C PRO A 30 3.89 -18.06 -13.42
N GLY A 31 2.69 -18.52 -13.08
CA GLY A 31 2.01 -18.11 -11.85
C GLY A 31 2.78 -18.53 -10.59
N LEU A 32 2.64 -17.73 -9.53
CA LEU A 32 3.18 -18.06 -8.21
C LEU A 32 2.64 -19.42 -7.75
N LYS A 33 3.52 -20.22 -7.14
CA LYS A 33 3.09 -21.42 -6.43
C LYS A 33 2.79 -21.05 -4.98
N PHE A 34 1.63 -21.46 -4.48
CA PHE A 34 1.29 -21.31 -3.08
C PHE A 34 1.68 -22.57 -2.29
N THR A 35 1.96 -22.40 -1.00
CA THR A 35 2.33 -23.47 -0.06
C THR A 35 1.20 -24.45 0.27
N GLY A 36 -0.02 -24.21 -0.22
CA GLY A 36 -1.19 -25.06 0.01
C GLY A 36 -2.20 -25.01 -1.15
N GLU A 37 -3.12 -25.97 -1.15
CA GLU A 37 -4.20 -26.06 -2.14
C GLU A 37 -5.39 -25.15 -1.76
N GLY A 38 -5.94 -24.43 -2.72
CA GLY A 38 -7.19 -23.67 -2.53
C GLY A 38 -7.07 -22.27 -1.91
N TYR A 39 -6.00 -21.51 -2.21
CA TYR A 39 -5.92 -20.10 -1.80
C TYR A 39 -7.08 -19.28 -2.42
N GLY A 40 -8.08 -18.95 -1.61
CA GLY A 40 -9.25 -18.16 -2.00
C GLY A 40 -9.21 -16.68 -1.61
N GLY A 41 -8.02 -16.12 -1.37
CA GLY A 41 -7.84 -14.72 -0.93
C GLY A 41 -7.91 -14.55 0.59
N ASN A 42 -6.77 -14.30 1.25
CA ASN A 42 -6.64 -14.04 2.70
C ASN A 42 -5.29 -13.36 3.01
N PHE A 43 -5.14 -12.78 4.20
CA PHE A 43 -3.89 -12.16 4.66
C PHE A 43 -3.02 -13.12 5.51
N ALA A 44 -1.70 -13.05 5.32
CA ALA A 44 -0.73 -13.93 5.99
C ALA A 44 -0.33 -13.44 7.39
N ALA A 45 -0.47 -12.15 7.67
CA ALA A 45 -0.14 -11.54 8.95
C ALA A 45 -0.87 -10.20 9.12
N LEU A 46 -0.94 -9.72 10.35
CA LEU A 46 -1.43 -8.38 10.67
C LEU A 46 -0.26 -7.54 11.18
N VAL A 47 -0.13 -6.30 10.71
CA VAL A 47 0.70 -5.30 11.40
C VAL A 47 -0.19 -4.54 12.37
N PRO A 48 0.13 -4.49 13.67
CA PRO A 48 -0.70 -3.79 14.64
C PRO A 48 -0.67 -2.28 14.34
N MET A 49 -1.82 -1.60 14.49
CA MET A 49 -1.90 -0.14 14.25
C MET A 49 -0.98 0.67 15.17
N THR A 50 -0.55 0.09 16.30
CA THR A 50 0.40 0.68 17.25
C THR A 50 1.85 0.59 16.79
N ALA A 51 2.16 -0.06 15.67
CA ALA A 51 3.51 -0.15 15.11
C ALA A 51 4.05 1.21 14.64
N LEU A 52 3.17 2.19 14.43
CA LEU A 52 3.51 3.59 14.20
C LEU A 52 2.69 4.47 15.13
N THR A 53 3.19 5.68 15.36
CA THR A 53 2.44 6.74 16.05
C THR A 53 2.00 7.76 15.02
N PRO A 54 0.69 8.09 14.96
CA PRO A 54 0.22 9.15 14.08
C PRO A 54 0.89 10.47 14.44
N GLN A 55 1.20 11.29 13.44
CA GLN A 55 1.75 12.62 13.66
C GLN A 55 0.67 13.56 14.21
N GLN A 56 1.07 14.73 14.70
CA GLN A 56 0.12 15.70 15.26
C GLN A 56 -0.98 16.04 14.24
N GLY A 57 -2.24 15.85 14.63
CA GLY A 57 -3.41 16.10 13.76
C GLY A 57 -3.81 14.91 12.87
N ASP A 58 -3.01 13.85 12.83
CA ASP A 58 -3.34 12.63 12.11
C ASP A 58 -4.04 11.60 13.00
N ILE A 59 -4.83 10.73 12.38
CA ILE A 59 -5.46 9.57 13.01
C ILE A 59 -5.26 8.36 12.10
N PHE A 60 -5.20 7.14 12.65
CA PHE A 60 -5.18 5.93 11.79
C PHE A 60 -6.55 5.28 11.64
N THR A 61 -7.56 5.82 12.31
CA THR A 61 -8.92 5.29 12.34
C THR A 61 -9.91 6.35 11.86
N ASN A 62 -11.05 5.93 11.31
CA ASN A 62 -12.19 6.78 11.02
C ASN A 62 -11.91 7.99 10.09
N TYR A 63 -10.92 7.91 9.20
CA TYR A 63 -10.85 8.87 8.10
C TYR A 63 -12.05 8.67 7.16
N PRO A 64 -12.70 9.75 6.71
CA PRO A 64 -13.76 9.67 5.70
C PRO A 64 -13.22 9.30 4.32
N ASP A 65 -11.92 9.49 4.10
CA ASP A 65 -11.22 9.26 2.83
C ASP A 65 -10.00 8.36 3.04
N ALA A 66 -9.88 7.31 2.23
CA ALA A 66 -8.78 6.35 2.34
C ALA A 66 -7.41 6.96 1.98
N GLY A 67 -7.37 7.97 1.11
CA GLY A 67 -6.16 8.72 0.77
C GLY A 67 -5.60 9.52 1.95
N LEU A 68 -6.47 10.07 2.80
CA LEU A 68 -6.04 10.74 4.04
C LEU A 68 -5.35 9.76 5.01
N ASN A 69 -5.87 8.54 5.13
CA ASN A 69 -5.23 7.49 5.93
C ASN A 69 -3.87 7.09 5.35
N ALA A 70 -3.79 6.88 4.03
CA ALA A 70 -2.53 6.57 3.35
C ALA A 70 -1.49 7.69 3.52
N ALA A 71 -1.91 8.95 3.46
CA ALA A 71 -1.05 10.10 3.68
C ALA A 71 -0.55 10.19 5.14
N ALA A 72 -1.43 9.94 6.12
CA ALA A 72 -1.07 9.88 7.53
C ALA A 72 -0.07 8.75 7.83
N PHE A 73 -0.32 7.55 7.29
CA PHE A 73 0.64 6.45 7.35
C PHE A 73 1.98 6.84 6.72
N GLY A 74 1.95 7.44 5.53
CA GLY A 74 3.17 7.89 4.84
C GLY A 74 3.99 8.89 5.64
N ARG A 75 3.34 9.85 6.32
CA ARG A 75 4.02 10.80 7.22
C ARG A 75 4.62 10.09 8.43
N ALA A 76 3.84 9.27 9.13
CA ALA A 76 4.30 8.53 10.30
C ALA A 76 5.45 7.56 9.95
N PHE A 77 5.38 6.89 8.81
CA PHE A 77 6.43 6.00 8.32
C PHE A 77 7.72 6.77 8.00
N LYS A 78 7.63 7.92 7.31
CA LYS A 78 8.81 8.79 7.03
C LYS A 78 9.46 9.34 8.31
N ALA A 79 8.67 9.61 9.34
CA ALA A 79 9.17 10.06 10.65
C ALA A 79 9.71 8.92 11.52
N SER A 80 9.48 7.66 11.13
CA SER A 80 9.90 6.48 11.89
C SER A 80 11.39 6.17 11.73
N LYS A 81 11.86 5.16 12.49
CA LYS A 81 13.23 4.66 12.39
C LYS A 81 13.50 3.78 11.16
N TYR A 82 12.44 3.24 10.55
CA TYR A 82 12.54 2.23 9.49
C TYR A 82 13.05 2.84 8.19
N LYS A 83 13.93 2.12 7.50
CA LYS A 83 14.55 2.56 6.25
C LYS A 83 13.84 2.04 5.00
N SER A 84 12.99 1.02 5.16
CA SER A 84 12.17 0.48 4.08
C SER A 84 10.85 -0.07 4.59
N LEU A 85 9.86 -0.15 3.70
CA LEU A 85 8.57 -0.77 4.03
C LEU A 85 8.76 -2.24 4.39
N LYS A 86 9.68 -2.94 3.71
CA LYS A 86 10.02 -4.33 4.02
C LYS A 86 10.53 -4.49 5.46
N GLU A 87 11.47 -3.64 5.88
CA GLU A 87 11.98 -3.64 7.26
C GLU A 87 10.85 -3.40 8.28
N PHE A 88 9.98 -2.42 8.03
CA PHE A 88 8.83 -2.13 8.88
C PHE A 88 7.88 -3.32 8.99
N LEU A 89 7.50 -3.95 7.88
CA LEU A 89 6.59 -5.09 7.86
C LEU A 89 7.21 -6.28 8.58
N LEU A 90 8.43 -6.69 8.22
CA LEU A 90 9.09 -7.85 8.84
C LEU A 90 9.35 -7.66 10.33
N THR A 91 9.56 -6.43 10.80
CA THR A 91 9.76 -6.12 12.23
C THR A 91 8.46 -6.22 13.03
N ASN A 92 7.33 -5.80 12.47
CA ASN A 92 6.10 -5.57 13.23
C ASN A 92 4.96 -6.55 12.93
N GLN A 93 5.07 -7.37 11.88
CA GLN A 93 4.00 -8.29 11.52
C GLN A 93 3.81 -9.40 12.56
N ASP A 94 2.55 -9.65 12.89
CA ASP A 94 2.14 -10.75 13.75
C ASP A 94 1.57 -11.88 12.88
N MET A 95 2.40 -12.91 12.67
CA MET A 95 2.05 -14.11 11.90
C MET A 95 0.97 -14.95 12.57
N SER A 96 0.74 -14.79 13.88
CA SER A 96 -0.31 -15.51 14.63
C SER A 96 -1.71 -14.95 14.36
N LYS A 97 -1.78 -13.69 13.92
CA LYS A 97 -3.05 -13.00 13.60
C LYS A 97 -3.48 -13.19 12.15
N GLY A 98 -2.59 -13.69 11.29
CA GLY A 98 -2.94 -14.10 9.94
C GLY A 98 -3.54 -15.50 9.89
N ARG A 99 -4.07 -15.88 8.72
CA ARG A 99 -4.70 -17.20 8.54
C ARG A 99 -3.67 -18.32 8.74
N ASN A 100 -4.06 -19.37 9.45
CA ASN A 100 -3.19 -20.47 9.90
C ASN A 100 -3.41 -21.80 9.15
N THR A 101 -4.30 -21.82 8.15
CA THR A 101 -4.69 -23.05 7.45
C THR A 101 -3.68 -23.54 6.41
N MET A 102 -2.60 -22.78 6.16
CA MET A 102 -1.55 -23.12 5.20
C MET A 102 -0.18 -22.70 5.76
N PRO A 103 0.91 -23.39 5.38
CA PRO A 103 2.26 -22.97 5.73
C PRO A 103 2.50 -21.54 5.24
N LYS A 104 3.14 -20.72 6.06
CA LYS A 104 3.46 -19.35 5.69
C LYS A 104 4.78 -18.93 6.31
N THR A 105 5.51 -18.08 5.59
CA THR A 105 6.75 -17.47 6.09
C THR A 105 6.57 -15.96 6.21
N PRO A 106 7.32 -15.32 7.14
CA PRO A 106 7.34 -13.86 7.25
C PRO A 106 7.68 -13.15 5.93
N GLU A 107 8.54 -13.74 5.10
CA GLU A 107 9.07 -13.13 3.89
C GLU A 107 8.19 -13.37 2.66
N CYS A 108 7.53 -14.52 2.58
CA CYS A 108 6.83 -14.96 1.36
C CYS A 108 5.32 -15.13 1.55
N GLY A 109 4.80 -14.92 2.76
CA GLY A 109 3.39 -15.17 3.08
C GLY A 109 3.03 -16.61 2.73
N PHE A 110 2.00 -16.80 1.91
CA PHE A 110 1.57 -18.13 1.42
C PHE A 110 2.30 -18.57 0.14
N THR A 111 3.22 -17.79 -0.39
CA THR A 111 3.99 -18.18 -1.59
C THR A 111 5.05 -19.20 -1.20
N ASP A 112 5.15 -20.28 -1.98
CA ASP A 112 6.19 -21.30 -1.84
C ASP A 112 7.56 -20.68 -2.17
N PRO A 113 8.48 -20.53 -1.19
CA PRO A 113 9.75 -19.86 -1.41
C PRO A 113 10.78 -20.72 -2.17
N THR A 114 10.52 -22.02 -2.34
CA THR A 114 11.50 -22.97 -2.91
C THR A 114 10.98 -23.75 -4.11
N GLY A 115 9.65 -23.86 -4.26
CA GLY A 115 9.03 -24.75 -5.24
C GLY A 115 8.65 -24.11 -6.58
N GLY A 116 9.17 -22.93 -6.93
CA GLY A 116 8.87 -22.25 -8.21
C GLY A 116 10.00 -21.35 -8.73
N PRO A 117 9.98 -21.00 -10.03
CA PRO A 117 10.96 -20.07 -10.60
C PRO A 117 10.78 -18.66 -10.02
N VAL A 118 11.85 -18.10 -9.45
CA VAL A 118 11.90 -16.70 -9.02
C VAL A 118 11.70 -15.82 -10.25
N GLN A 119 10.64 -15.01 -10.27
CA GLN A 119 10.46 -14.01 -11.32
C GLN A 119 11.41 -12.83 -11.04
N PRO A 120 12.19 -12.36 -12.02
CA PRO A 120 12.89 -11.09 -11.87
C PRO A 120 11.86 -9.99 -11.62
N LEU A 121 12.22 -9.02 -10.78
CA LEU A 121 11.41 -7.82 -10.65
C LEU A 121 11.37 -7.12 -12.03
N PRO A 122 10.22 -6.58 -12.46
CA PRO A 122 10.19 -5.77 -13.66
C PRO A 122 11.06 -4.53 -13.45
N ASP A 123 11.66 -4.04 -14.54
CA ASP A 123 12.53 -2.85 -14.49
C ASP A 123 11.77 -1.60 -13.99
N GLN A 124 10.44 -1.60 -14.10
CA GLN A 124 9.54 -0.57 -13.62
C GLN A 124 8.29 -1.20 -12.99
N CYS A 125 7.81 -0.62 -11.89
CA CYS A 125 6.46 -0.87 -11.39
C CYS A 125 5.49 0.11 -12.07
N GLU A 126 4.31 -0.36 -12.47
CA GLU A 126 3.20 0.49 -12.94
C GLU A 126 2.67 1.43 -11.83
#